data_AF-A0A2A2M0N7-F1
#
_entry.id   AF-A0A2A2M0N7-F1
#
_cell.length_a   1.000
_cell.length_b   1.000
_cell.length_c   1.000
_cell.angle_alpha   90.00
_cell.angle_beta   90.00
_cell.angle_gamma   90.00
#
_symmetry.space_group_name_H-M   'P 1'
#
loop_
_entity.id
_entity.type
_entity.pdbx_description
1 polymer ?
#
loop_
_entity_poly.entity_id
_entity_poly.type
_entity_poly.pdbx_seq_one_letter_code
_entity_poly.pdbx_strand_id
1 'polypeptide(L)'
;MSAMAQLLFDDYGQPFIVMRDQERQRRLTGVDALKSHILAARSVSNTLRSSLGPRGLDKMIVSPDGDVTITNDGATIMEKMDVQQHVAKLMVQLSKSQDNEIGDGTTGVVG
;
A
#
# COMPACT_ATOMS: atom_id res chain seq x y z
N MET A 1 -3.77 3.94 -29.59
CA MET A 1 -5.08 4.39 -30.10
C MET A 1 -5.50 5.59 -29.24
N SER A 2 -6.24 6.54 -29.80
CA SER A 2 -6.32 7.93 -29.32
C SER A 2 -7.18 8.08 -28.07
N ALA A 3 -6.64 8.73 -27.02
CA ALA A 3 -7.44 9.27 -25.92
C ALA A 3 -8.51 10.22 -26.52
N MET A 4 -9.79 9.98 -26.20
CA MET A 4 -10.91 10.81 -26.65
C MET A 4 -10.93 12.10 -25.84
N ALA A 5 -10.33 13.17 -26.38
CA ALA A 5 -10.45 14.51 -25.84
C ALA A 5 -11.82 15.09 -26.22
N GLN A 6 -12.64 15.42 -25.21
CA GLN A 6 -13.96 16.02 -25.44
C GLN A 6 -13.85 17.53 -25.22
N LEU A 7 -14.17 18.30 -26.27
CA LEU A 7 -14.15 19.76 -26.22
C LEU A 7 -15.52 20.24 -25.70
N LEU A 8 -15.52 20.89 -24.54
CA LEU A 8 -16.70 21.40 -23.87
C LEU A 8 -16.59 22.91 -23.73
N PHE A 9 -17.74 23.58 -23.60
CA PHE A 9 -17.82 25.02 -23.43
C PHE A 9 -18.42 25.32 -22.06
N ASP A 10 -17.90 26.35 -21.39
CA ASP A 10 -18.52 26.87 -20.17
C ASP A 10 -19.75 27.73 -20.49
N ASP A 11 -20.46 28.19 -19.46
CA ASP A 11 -21.65 29.04 -19.60
C ASP A 11 -21.35 30.42 -20.26
N TYR A 12 -20.07 30.77 -20.41
CA TYR A 12 -19.58 31.98 -21.07
C TYR A 12 -19.02 31.71 -22.48
N GLY A 13 -19.13 30.47 -22.98
CA GLY A 13 -18.68 30.05 -24.30
C GLY A 13 -17.17 29.82 -24.44
N GLN A 14 -16.41 29.78 -23.33
CA GLN A 14 -14.99 29.48 -23.35
C GLN A 14 -14.75 27.96 -23.52
N PRO A 15 -13.95 27.54 -24.52
CA PRO A 15 -13.65 26.13 -24.72
C PRO A 15 -12.64 25.62 -23.70
N PHE A 16 -12.93 24.49 -23.08
CA PHE A 16 -11.97 23.71 -22.31
C PHE A 16 -12.00 22.24 -22.74
N ILE A 17 -10.84 21.58 -22.63
CA ILE A 17 -10.66 20.20 -23.07
C ILE A 17 -10.72 19.29 -21.85
N VAL A 18 -11.65 18.34 -21.87
CA VAL A 18 -11.68 17.24 -20.89
C VAL A 18 -11.03 16.02 -21.53
N MET A 19 -9.82 15.69 -21.08
CA MET A 19 -9.22 14.38 -21.36
C MET A 19 -9.74 13.36 -20.35
N ARG A 20 -10.46 12.35 -20.84
CA ARG A 20 -10.79 11.17 -20.05
C ARG A 20 -9.69 10.14 -20.24
N ASP A 21 -8.78 10.02 -19.28
CA ASP A 21 -7.71 9.01 -19.27
C ASP A 21 -8.23 7.62 -18.85
N GLN A 22 -9.31 7.16 -19.49
CA GLN A 22 -9.97 5.89 -19.15
C GLN A 22 -9.08 4.67 -19.43
N GLU A 23 -8.15 4.77 -20.40
CA GLU A 23 -7.26 3.65 -20.76
C GLU A 23 -6.21 3.33 -19.67
N ARG A 24 -5.83 4.31 -18.84
CA ARG A 24 -4.91 4.08 -17.70
C ARG A 24 -5.58 3.52 -16.45
N GLN A 25 -6.90 3.63 -16.33
CA GLN A 25 -7.63 3.21 -15.12
C GLN A 25 -7.99 1.73 -15.18
N ARG A 26 -7.08 0.87 -14.71
CA ARG A 26 -7.38 -0.55 -14.47
C ARG A 26 -8.35 -0.68 -13.29
N ARG A 27 -9.62 -0.97 -13.59
CA ARG A 27 -10.65 -1.20 -12.58
C ARG A 27 -10.79 -2.70 -12.30
N LEU A 28 -10.40 -3.11 -11.09
CA LEU A 28 -10.74 -4.43 -10.55
C LEU A 28 -12.15 -4.35 -9.95
N THR A 29 -13.03 -5.31 -10.27
CA THR A 29 -14.41 -5.34 -9.77
C THR A 29 -14.79 -6.71 -9.22
N GLY A 30 -15.82 -6.72 -8.38
CA GLY A 30 -16.44 -7.94 -7.87
C GLY A 30 -15.52 -8.81 -7.02
N VAL A 31 -15.68 -10.12 -7.15
CA VAL A 31 -15.02 -11.14 -6.32
C VAL A 31 -13.50 -11.15 -6.55
N ASP A 32 -13.03 -10.85 -7.75
CA ASP A 32 -11.60 -10.88 -8.06
C ASP A 32 -10.85 -9.72 -7.39
N ALA A 33 -11.48 -8.56 -7.25
CA ALA A 33 -10.94 -7.46 -6.44
C ALA A 33 -10.77 -7.89 -4.98
N LEU A 34 -11.78 -8.51 -4.39
CA LEU A 34 -11.75 -9.02 -3.01
C LEU A 34 -10.62 -10.04 -2.81
N LYS A 35 -10.49 -11.02 -3.73
CA LYS A 35 -9.42 -12.02 -3.67
C LYS A 35 -8.04 -11.36 -3.77
N SER A 36 -7.86 -10.39 -4.66
CA SER A 36 -6.61 -9.64 -4.79
C SER A 36 -6.26 -8.88 -3.52
N HIS A 37 -7.25 -8.27 -2.86
CA HIS A 37 -7.06 -7.56 -1.60
C HIS A 37 -6.67 -8.49 -0.45
N ILE A 38 -7.36 -9.63 -0.30
CA ILE A 38 -7.04 -10.63 0.72
C ILE A 38 -5.63 -11.19 0.51
N LEU A 39 -5.26 -11.49 -0.74
CA LEU A 39 -3.94 -12.02 -1.05
C LEU A 39 -2.83 -11.03 -0.72
N ALA A 40 -3.04 -9.74 -1.00
CA ALA A 40 -2.09 -8.69 -0.63
C ALA A 40 -1.94 -8.58 0.90
N ALA A 41 -3.04 -8.54 1.64
CA ALA A 41 -3.01 -8.48 3.10
C ALA A 41 -2.31 -9.70 3.71
N ARG A 42 -2.61 -10.90 3.18
CA ARG A 42 -1.98 -12.14 3.62
C ARG A 42 -0.48 -12.17 3.34
N SER A 43 -0.03 -11.59 2.23
CA SER A 43 1.40 -11.48 1.91
C SER A 43 2.14 -10.62 2.94
N VAL A 44 1.53 -9.52 3.38
CA VAL A 44 2.10 -8.65 4.44
C VAL A 44 2.15 -9.38 5.78
N SER A 45 1.04 -9.97 6.23
CA SER A 45 0.98 -10.76 7.48
C SER A 45 2.02 -11.89 7.49
N ASN A 46 2.15 -12.65 6.40
CA ASN A 46 3.13 -13.73 6.29
C ASN A 46 4.58 -13.24 6.47
N THR A 47 4.89 -12.03 6.00
CA THR A 47 6.23 -11.44 6.13
C THR A 47 6.54 -11.12 7.60
N LEU A 48 5.55 -10.56 8.31
CA LEU A 48 5.66 -10.15 9.71
C LEU A 48 5.55 -11.30 10.70
N ARG A 49 4.89 -12.40 10.34
CA ARG A 49 4.61 -13.54 11.23
C ARG A 49 5.85 -14.12 11.91
N SER A 50 7.00 -14.11 11.23
CA SER A 50 8.26 -14.64 11.79
C SER A 50 8.96 -13.68 12.75
N SER A 51 8.48 -12.44 12.87
CA SER A 51 9.00 -11.39 13.74
C SER A 51 8.13 -11.19 15.00
N LEU A 52 7.01 -11.93 15.11
CA LEU A 52 6.09 -11.82 16.23
C LEU A 52 6.56 -12.61 17.47
N GLY A 53 6.56 -11.95 18.62
CA GLY A 53 6.78 -12.55 19.94
C GLY A 53 8.24 -12.54 20.41
N PRO A 54 8.51 -13.06 21.62
CA PRO A 54 9.84 -12.98 22.25
C PRO A 54 10.91 -13.84 21.58
N ARG A 55 10.52 -14.71 20.64
CA ARG A 55 11.42 -15.48 19.76
C ARG A 55 11.29 -15.05 18.29
N GLY A 56 10.76 -13.85 18.05
CA GLY A 56 10.70 -13.24 16.73
C GLY A 56 12.10 -13.07 16.14
N LEU A 57 12.21 -13.29 14.84
CA LEU A 57 13.44 -13.10 14.09
C LEU A 57 13.46 -11.73 13.42
N ASP A 58 14.59 -11.06 13.51
CA ASP A 58 14.83 -9.82 12.78
C ASP A 58 14.69 -10.01 11.27
N LYS A 59 14.38 -8.91 10.59
CA LYS A 59 14.34 -8.81 9.14
C LYS A 59 15.46 -7.91 8.67
N MET A 60 16.25 -8.42 7.73
CA MET A 60 17.20 -7.61 6.98
C MET A 60 16.49 -7.00 5.78
N ILE A 61 16.44 -5.68 5.74
CA ILE A 61 15.83 -4.89 4.67
C ILE A 61 16.93 -4.09 4.01
N VAL A 62 16.98 -4.15 2.68
CA VAL A 62 17.97 -3.43 1.87
C VAL A 62 17.22 -2.39 1.06
N SER A 63 17.52 -1.12 1.28
CA SER A 63 16.95 -0.01 0.54
C SER A 63 17.50 0.02 -0.91
N PRO A 64 16.79 0.65 -1.87
CA PRO A 64 17.28 0.81 -3.24
C PRO A 64 18.65 1.50 -3.33
N ASP A 65 18.95 2.37 -2.37
CA ASP A 65 20.22 3.11 -2.27
C ASP A 65 21.37 2.27 -1.66
N GLY A 66 21.10 1.03 -1.23
CA GLY A 66 22.08 0.12 -0.65
C GLY A 66 22.15 0.12 0.88
N ASP A 67 21.38 0.97 1.56
CA ASP A 67 21.31 0.99 3.03
C ASP A 67 20.69 -0.28 3.59
N VAL A 68 21.36 -0.89 4.56
CA VAL A 68 20.91 -2.12 5.23
C VAL A 68 20.33 -1.77 6.59
N THR A 69 19.10 -2.23 6.86
CA THR A 69 18.45 -2.11 8.16
C THR A 69 18.05 -3.48 8.65
N ILE A 70 18.43 -3.81 9.88
CA ILE A 70 18.03 -5.04 10.57
C ILE A 70 17.11 -4.65 11.72
N THR A 71 15.88 -5.13 11.71
CA THR A 71 14.89 -4.78 12.76
C THR A 71 13.84 -5.88 12.93
N ASN A 72 13.28 -5.96 14.13
CA ASN A 72 12.12 -6.79 14.45
C ASN A 72 10.83 -5.97 14.58
N ASP A 73 10.89 -4.64 14.51
CA ASP A 73 9.71 -3.80 14.66
C ASP A 73 8.86 -3.83 13.38
N GLY A 74 7.61 -4.26 13.52
CA GLY A 74 6.65 -4.39 12.42
C GLY A 74 6.37 -3.07 11.72
N ALA A 75 6.29 -1.95 12.44
CA ALA A 75 6.01 -0.64 11.85
C ALA A 75 7.17 -0.20 10.94
N THR A 76 8.41 -0.32 11.42
CA THR A 76 9.63 -0.04 10.64
C THR A 76 9.77 -0.99 9.44
N ILE A 77 9.47 -2.29 9.62
CA ILE A 77 9.50 -3.26 8.51
C ILE A 77 8.52 -2.84 7.41
N MET A 78 7.30 -2.48 7.79
CA MET A 78 6.25 -2.07 6.85
C MET A 78 6.52 -0.73 6.19
N GLU A 79 7.16 0.21 6.88
CA GLU A 79 7.55 1.50 6.32
C GLU A 79 8.61 1.36 5.21
N LYS A 80 9.58 0.46 5.39
CA LYS A 80 10.65 0.26 4.41
C LYS A 80 10.27 -0.68 3.26
N MET A 81 9.12 -1.34 3.36
CA MET A 81 8.64 -2.25 2.33
C MET A 81 7.95 -1.48 1.20
N ASP A 82 8.41 -1.66 -0.05
CA ASP A 82 7.74 -1.06 -1.21
C ASP A 82 6.46 -1.84 -1.55
N VAL A 83 5.32 -1.24 -1.21
CA VAL A 83 4.00 -1.83 -1.36
C VAL A 83 3.19 -1.06 -2.40
N GLN A 84 2.89 -1.73 -3.52
CA GLN A 84 2.08 -1.14 -4.59
C GLN A 84 0.57 -1.18 -4.30
N GLN A 85 0.09 -2.21 -3.59
CA GLN A 85 -1.34 -2.42 -3.38
C GLN A 85 -1.90 -1.50 -2.27
N HIS A 86 -3.00 -0.81 -2.57
CA HIS A 86 -3.62 0.16 -1.65
C HIS A 86 -4.03 -0.45 -0.30
N VAL A 87 -4.56 -1.68 -0.30
CA VAL A 87 -4.97 -2.36 0.94
C VAL A 87 -3.78 -2.60 1.88
N ALA A 88 -2.63 -2.97 1.32
CA ALA A 88 -1.43 -3.18 2.12
C ALA A 88 -0.86 -1.83 2.63
N LYS A 89 -0.99 -0.72 1.88
CA LYS A 89 -0.69 0.63 2.39
C LYS A 89 -1.55 1.03 3.59
N LEU A 90 -2.84 0.66 3.60
CA LEU A 90 -3.72 0.87 4.75
C LEU A 90 -3.23 0.09 5.98
N MET A 91 -2.72 -1.12 5.80
CA MET A 91 -2.14 -1.91 6.90
C MET A 91 -0.87 -1.25 7.46
N VAL A 92 -0.01 -0.68 6.59
CA VAL A 92 1.16 0.09 7.02
C VAL A 92 0.73 1.29 7.87
N GLN A 93 -0.27 2.04 7.43
CA GLN A 93 -0.78 3.19 8.17
C GLN A 93 -1.38 2.79 9.52
N LEU A 94 -2.12 1.68 9.56
CA LEU A 94 -2.67 1.14 10.80
C LEU A 94 -1.56 0.80 11.81
N SER A 95 -0.50 0.11 11.36
CA SER A 95 0.61 -0.25 12.24
C SER A 95 1.40 0.98 12.72
N LYS A 96 1.62 1.97 11.86
CA LYS A 96 2.22 3.25 12.27
C LYS A 96 1.36 4.00 13.29
N SER A 97 0.03 3.97 13.14
CA SER A 97 -0.88 4.58 14.12
C SER A 97 -0.76 3.90 15.47
N GLN A 98 -0.69 2.57 15.49
CA GLN A 98 -0.48 1.78 16.71
C GLN A 98 0.86 2.12 17.39
N ASP A 99 1.92 2.24 16.59
CA ASP A 99 3.24 2.62 17.08
C ASP A 99 3.23 4.01 17.73
N ASN A 100 2.58 4.98 17.09
CA ASN A 100 2.49 6.35 17.60
C ASN A 100 1.67 6.45 18.90
N GLU A 101 0.62 5.64 19.07
CA GLU A 101 -0.26 5.71 20.24
C GLU A 101 0.25 4.91 21.44
N ILE A 102 0.76 3.69 21.20
CA ILE A 102 1.06 2.71 22.25
C ILE A 102 2.55 2.31 22.25
N GLY A 103 3.23 2.41 21.10
CA GLY A 103 4.66 2.05 20.96
C GLY A 103 4.96 0.54 21.03
N ASP A 104 3.92 -0.31 21.04
CA ASP A 104 4.04 -1.76 21.02
C ASP A 104 2.81 -2.39 20.35
N GLY A 105 2.92 -3.67 19.98
CA GLY A 105 1.87 -4.43 19.29
C GLY A 105 1.78 -4.16 17.79
N THR A 106 2.71 -3.39 17.23
CA THR A 106 2.77 -3.01 15.80
C THR A 106 2.69 -4.22 14.86
N THR A 107 3.32 -5.32 15.27
CA THR A 107 3.36 -6.61 14.55
C THR A 107 2.08 -7.44 14.78
N GLY A 108 1.48 -7.37 15.96
CA GLY A 108 0.29 -8.15 16.33
C GLY A 108 -1.01 -7.61 15.73
N VAL A 109 -1.07 -6.31 15.42
CA VAL A 109 -2.22 -5.68 14.77
C VAL A 109 -2.38 -6.12 13.30
N VAL A 110 -1.28 -6.53 12.67
CA VAL A 110 -1.23 -6.91 11.24
C VAL A 110 -1.06 -8.42 11.04
N GLY A 111 -0.42 -9.10 12.00
CA GLY A 111 -0.05 -10.52 11.98
C GLY A 111 -1.21 -11.49 11.92
#